data_AF-A0A2V8C6A1-F1
#
_entry.id   AF-A0A2V8C6A1-F1
#
_cell.length_a   1.000
_cell.length_b   1.000
_cell.length_c   1.000
_cell.angle_alpha   90.00
_cell.angle_beta   90.00
_cell.angle_gamma   90.00
#
_symmetry.space_group_name_H-M   'P 1'
#
loop_
_entity.id
_entity.type
_entity.pdbx_description
1 polymer ?
#
loop_
_entity_poly.entity_id
_entity_poly.type
_entity_poly.pdbx_seq_one_letter_code
_entity_poly.pdbx_strand_id
1 'polypeptide(L)'
;MTDLLSLLHELYRDKLTLLQRHEAAARHIGQYDINNTYQYIINREDVQLSWIATAITELDGTVPESADAERTVAQKGAAAAHAVIEEDVRETQAFVDRWRPRVDGMSNARHAKMLQVILG
;
A
#
# COMPACT_ATOMS: atom_id res chain seq x y z
N MET A 1 -9.44 -13.07 -18.54
CA MET A 1 -8.04 -13.38 -18.18
C MET A 1 -7.31 -12.05 -18.21
N THR A 2 -6.99 -11.48 -17.04
CA THR A 2 -6.32 -10.17 -16.98
C THR A 2 -4.85 -10.36 -17.31
N ASP A 3 -4.32 -9.48 -18.16
CA ASP A 3 -2.90 -9.42 -18.46
C ASP A 3 -2.09 -9.16 -17.18
N LEU A 4 -0.98 -9.89 -16.99
CA LEU A 4 -0.17 -9.86 -15.77
C LEU A 4 0.43 -8.47 -15.52
N LEU A 5 0.96 -7.83 -16.57
CA LEU A 5 1.56 -6.51 -16.46
C LEU A 5 0.49 -5.47 -16.07
N SER A 6 -0.68 -5.55 -16.68
CA SER A 6 -1.83 -4.72 -16.32
C SER A 6 -2.24 -4.88 -14.86
N LEU A 7 -2.27 -6.13 -14.36
CA LEU A 7 -2.56 -6.43 -12.94
C LEU A 7 -1.51 -5.81 -12.01
N LEU A 8 -0.22 -5.95 -12.34
CA LEU A 8 0.87 -5.39 -11.55
C LEU A 8 0.83 -3.85 -11.53
N HIS A 9 0.51 -3.20 -12.65
CA HIS A 9 0.34 -1.75 -12.70
C HIS A 9 -0.82 -1.26 -11.81
N GLU A 10 -1.96 -1.94 -11.85
CA GLU A 10 -3.09 -1.60 -10.97
C GLU A 10 -2.73 -1.78 -9.50
N LEU A 11 -2.11 -2.90 -9.14
CA LEU A 11 -1.72 -3.19 -7.76
C LEU A 11 -0.67 -2.20 -7.27
N TYR A 12 0.31 -1.86 -8.11
CA TYR A 12 1.33 -0.85 -7.81
C TYR A 12 0.70 0.48 -7.45
N ARG A 13 -0.26 0.98 -8.24
CA ARG A 13 -0.93 2.26 -7.98
C ARG A 13 -1.69 2.25 -6.66
N ASP A 14 -2.45 1.18 -6.41
CA ASP A 14 -3.20 1.05 -5.15
C ASP A 14 -2.26 0.96 -3.94
N LYS A 15 -1.15 0.22 -4.06
CA LYS A 15 -0.16 0.08 -2.98
C LYS A 15 0.61 1.37 -2.73
N LEU A 16 0.99 2.09 -3.79
CA LEU A 16 1.61 3.41 -3.69
C LEU A 16 0.67 4.41 -3.00
N THR A 17 -0.62 4.38 -3.34
CA THR A 17 -1.63 5.21 -2.66
C THR A 17 -1.70 4.88 -1.16
N LEU A 18 -1.64 3.60 -0.79
CA LEU A 18 -1.66 3.18 0.62
C LEU A 18 -0.40 3.67 1.36
N LEU A 19 0.79 3.53 0.76
CA LEU A 19 2.05 4.04 1.30
C LEU A 19 1.98 5.56 1.55
N GLN A 20 1.57 6.33 0.54
CA GLN A 20 1.47 7.79 0.64
C GLN A 20 0.48 8.23 1.71
N ARG A 21 -0.63 7.49 1.90
CA ARG A 21 -1.59 7.75 2.97
C ARG A 21 -1.00 7.47 4.35
N HIS A 22 -0.24 6.39 4.52
CA HIS A 22 0.48 6.12 5.78
C HIS A 22 1.56 7.18 6.07
N GLU A 23 2.26 7.68 5.06
CA GLU A 23 3.18 8.82 5.22
C GLU A 23 2.45 10.09 5.66
N ALA A 24 1.31 10.40 5.03
CA ALA A 24 0.47 11.52 5.42
C ALA A 24 -0.08 11.37 6.85
N ALA A 25 -0.52 10.16 7.22
CA ALA A 25 -0.96 9.80 8.56
C ALA A 25 0.12 10.12 9.60
N ALA A 26 1.35 9.64 9.37
CA ALA A 26 2.47 9.79 10.29
C ALA A 26 2.76 11.27 10.61
N ARG A 27 2.55 12.19 9.65
CA ARG A 27 2.72 13.64 9.88
C ARG A 27 1.74 14.20 10.91
N HIS A 28 0.62 13.53 11.16
CA HIS A 28 -0.40 13.92 12.15
C HIS A 28 -0.28 13.20 13.50
N ILE A 29 0.61 12.21 13.62
CA ILE A 29 0.82 11.44 14.84
C ILE A 29 1.98 12.03 15.65
N GLY A 30 1.65 12.82 16.68
CA GLY A 30 2.65 13.40 17.58
C GLY A 30 3.14 12.47 18.69
N GLN A 31 2.43 11.38 18.99
CA GLN A 31 2.87 10.42 20.01
C GLN A 31 3.96 9.52 19.43
N TYR A 32 5.10 9.46 20.12
CA TYR A 32 6.34 8.87 19.64
C TYR A 32 6.23 7.39 19.25
N ASP A 33 5.63 6.55 20.09
CA ASP A 33 5.55 5.10 19.86
C ASP A 33 4.62 4.74 18.69
N ILE A 34 3.50 5.46 18.58
CA ILE A 34 2.57 5.32 17.45
C ILE A 34 3.28 5.78 16.18
N ASN A 35 4.00 6.91 16.21
CA ASN A 35 4.73 7.39 15.04
C ASN A 35 5.83 6.39 14.61
N ASN A 36 6.59 5.83 15.55
CA ASN A 36 7.56 4.77 15.25
C ASN A 36 6.91 3.56 14.60
N THR A 37 5.70 3.18 15.03
CA THR A 37 4.93 2.10 14.40
C THR A 37 4.65 2.41 12.93
N TYR A 38 4.28 3.65 12.60
CA TYR A 38 4.15 4.09 11.21
C TYR A 38 5.47 3.98 10.45
N GLN A 39 6.62 4.34 11.04
CA GLN A 39 7.91 4.22 10.35
C GLN A 39 8.22 2.76 9.97
N TYR A 40 7.88 1.79 10.82
CA TYR A 40 8.02 0.37 10.46
C TYR A 40 7.08 -0.06 9.34
N ILE A 41 5.84 0.44 9.32
CA ILE A 41 4.87 0.18 8.26
C ILE A 41 5.40 0.75 6.94
N ILE A 42 5.72 2.05 6.90
CA ILE A 42 6.21 2.77 5.72
C ILE A 42 7.44 2.07 5.14
N ASN A 43 8.44 1.76 5.97
CA ASN A 43 9.65 1.07 5.51
C ASN A 43 9.36 -0.30 4.88
N ARG A 44 8.42 -1.06 5.45
CA ARG A 44 8.01 -2.35 4.89
C ARG A 44 7.29 -2.17 3.56
N GLU A 45 6.39 -1.19 3.48
CA GLU A 45 5.58 -0.95 2.29
C GLU A 45 6.40 -0.41 1.12
N ASP A 46 7.40 0.43 1.39
CA ASP A 46 8.36 0.91 0.39
C ASP A 46 9.14 -0.27 -0.25
N VAL A 47 9.65 -1.18 0.59
CA VAL A 47 10.31 -2.41 0.10
C VAL A 47 9.35 -3.26 -0.73
N GLN A 48 8.12 -3.47 -0.27
CA GLN A 48 7.11 -4.23 -1.02
C GLN A 48 6.77 -3.55 -2.37
N LEU A 49 6.68 -2.23 -2.39
CA LEU A 49 6.42 -1.45 -3.59
C LEU A 49 7.57 -1.58 -4.60
N SER A 50 8.81 -1.59 -4.12
CA SER A 50 10.01 -1.82 -4.94
C SER A 50 9.99 -3.19 -5.64
N TRP A 51 9.45 -4.23 -4.98
CA TRP A 51 9.32 -5.56 -5.59
C TRP A 51 8.33 -5.55 -6.76
N ILE A 52 7.23 -4.82 -6.63
CA ILE A 52 6.22 -4.68 -7.70
C ILE A 52 6.81 -3.85 -8.85
N ALA A 53 7.50 -2.74 -8.56
CA ALA A 53 8.19 -1.94 -9.56
C ALA A 53 9.20 -2.76 -10.37
N THR A 54 9.99 -3.59 -9.68
CA THR A 54 10.96 -4.50 -10.31
C THR A 54 10.25 -5.52 -11.20
N ALA A 55 9.14 -6.11 -10.73
CA ALA A 55 8.36 -7.06 -11.53
C ALA A 55 7.75 -6.42 -12.79
N ILE A 56 7.35 -5.14 -12.72
CA ILE A 56 6.89 -4.37 -13.88
C ILE A 56 8.03 -4.19 -14.89
N THR A 57 9.22 -3.80 -14.42
CA THR A 57 10.38 -3.58 -15.31
C THR A 57 10.92 -4.88 -15.90
N GLU A 58 10.91 -6.00 -15.17
CA GLU A 58 11.27 -7.33 -15.68
C GLU A 58 10.35 -7.80 -16.83
N LEU A 59 9.15 -7.24 -16.94
CA LEU A 59 8.16 -7.52 -18.00
C LEU A 59 8.17 -6.43 -19.09
N ASP A 60 9.25 -5.65 -19.19
CA ASP A 60 9.41 -4.52 -20.11
C ASP A 60 8.34 -3.41 -19.95
N GLY A 61 7.73 -3.32 -18.76
CA GLY A 61 6.78 -2.28 -18.41
C GLY A 61 7.43 -1.03 -17.79
N THR A 62 6.71 0.07 -17.82
CA THR A 62 7.12 1.34 -17.17
C THR A 62 6.38 1.51 -15.86
N VAL A 63 7.13 1.75 -14.77
CA VAL A 63 6.56 1.97 -13.44
C VAL A 63 5.63 3.19 -13.47
N PRO A 64 4.34 3.06 -13.08
CA PRO A 64 3.41 4.17 -13.10
C PRO A 64 3.81 5.28 -12.11
N GLU A 65 3.75 6.53 -12.54
CA GLU A 65 3.76 7.67 -11.62
C GLU A 65 2.37 7.84 -10.99
N SER A 66 2.32 8.34 -9.75
CA SER A 66 1.08 8.71 -9.07
C SER A 66 1.27 10.03 -8.34
N ALA A 67 0.21 10.83 -8.30
CA ALA A 67 0.16 12.01 -7.43
C ALA A 67 0.18 11.57 -5.95
N ASP A 68 0.71 12.43 -5.08
CA ASP A 68 0.72 12.21 -3.64
C ASP A 68 -0.69 12.14 -3.08
N ALA A 69 -0.97 11.09 -2.32
CA ALA A 69 -2.21 10.96 -1.58
C ALA A 69 -2.16 11.81 -0.31
N GLU A 70 -2.74 13.00 -0.35
CA GLU A 70 -2.91 13.84 0.83
C GLU A 70 -3.96 13.27 1.79
N ARG A 71 -3.78 13.54 3.09
CA ARG A 71 -4.78 13.27 4.12
C ARG A 71 -5.21 14.56 4.80
N THR A 72 -6.51 14.78 4.88
CA THR A 72 -7.09 15.90 5.63
C THR A 72 -7.61 15.40 6.97
N VAL A 73 -7.12 15.98 8.07
CA VAL A 73 -7.53 15.61 9.43
C VAL A 73 -8.28 16.76 10.08
N ALA A 74 -9.59 16.59 10.31
CA ALA A 74 -10.43 17.65 10.88
C ALA A 74 -10.27 17.82 12.41
N GLN A 75 -9.79 16.78 13.10
CA GLN A 75 -9.67 16.74 14.57
C GLN A 75 -8.26 17.14 15.02
N LYS A 76 -8.06 17.36 16.33
CA LYS A 76 -6.75 17.68 16.93
C LYS A 76 -6.35 16.66 18.00
N GLY A 77 -5.05 16.54 18.25
CA GLY A 77 -4.49 15.75 19.36
C GLY A 77 -4.86 14.26 19.27
N ALA A 78 -5.19 13.65 20.41
CA ALA A 78 -5.46 12.21 20.49
C ALA A 78 -6.68 11.77 19.66
N ALA A 79 -7.71 12.61 19.50
CA ALA A 79 -8.87 12.30 18.66
C ALA A 79 -8.46 12.19 17.18
N ALA A 80 -7.64 13.14 16.72
CA ALA A 80 -7.05 13.11 15.37
C ALA A 80 -6.28 11.82 15.11
N ALA A 81 -5.42 11.43 16.06
CA ALA A 81 -4.64 10.21 15.95
C ALA A 81 -5.52 8.96 15.84
N HIS A 82 -6.55 8.83 16.68
CA HIS A 82 -7.48 7.70 16.59
C HIS A 82 -8.23 7.65 15.26
N ALA A 83 -8.77 8.79 14.81
CA ALA A 83 -9.52 8.84 13.56
C ALA A 83 -8.65 8.45 12.34
N VAL A 84 -7.39 8.91 12.32
CA VAL A 84 -6.41 8.57 11.29
C VAL A 84 -6.09 7.07 11.29
N ILE A 85 -5.86 6.49 12.47
CA ILE A 85 -5.57 5.06 12.61
C ILE A 85 -6.77 4.20 12.17
N GLU A 86 -7.99 4.58 12.55
CA GLU A 86 -9.20 3.87 12.13
C GLU A 86 -9.41 3.92 10.62
N GLU A 87 -9.07 5.05 9.97
CA GLU A 87 -9.08 5.18 8.52
C GLU A 87 -8.05 4.24 7.87
N ASP A 88 -6.81 4.23 8.35
CA ASP A 88 -5.77 3.32 7.84
C ASP A 88 -6.15 1.84 7.95
N VAL A 89 -6.78 1.44 9.05
CA VAL A 89 -7.27 0.07 9.23
C VAL A 89 -8.30 -0.28 8.15
N ARG A 90 -9.27 0.60 7.89
CA ARG A 90 -10.30 0.36 6.87
C ARG A 90 -9.71 0.30 5.47
N GLU A 91 -8.80 1.22 5.14
CA GLU A 91 -8.18 1.32 3.82
C GLU A 91 -7.25 0.13 3.54
N THR A 92 -6.47 -0.29 4.54
CA THR A 92 -5.62 -1.49 4.46
C THR A 92 -6.46 -2.75 4.27
N GLN A 93 -7.55 -2.90 5.02
CA GLN A 93 -8.45 -4.04 4.85
C GLN A 93 -9.10 -4.04 3.46
N ALA A 94 -9.58 -2.89 2.99
CA ALA A 94 -10.16 -2.77 1.65
C ALA A 94 -9.17 -3.11 0.54
N PHE A 95 -7.89 -2.74 0.70
CA PHE A 95 -6.81 -3.15 -0.21
C PHE A 95 -6.68 -4.68 -0.24
N VAL A 96 -6.61 -5.32 0.93
CA VAL A 96 -6.48 -6.78 1.03
C VAL A 96 -7.69 -7.49 0.43
N ASP A 97 -8.90 -7.07 0.77
CA ASP A 97 -10.15 -7.68 0.31
C ASP A 97 -10.29 -7.59 -1.22
N ARG A 98 -9.86 -6.47 -1.80
CA ARG A 98 -9.86 -6.28 -3.26
C ARG A 98 -8.86 -7.21 -3.95
N TRP A 99 -7.67 -7.37 -3.39
CA TRP A 99 -6.54 -7.97 -4.09
C TRP A 99 -6.39 -9.47 -3.87
N ARG A 100 -6.72 -9.99 -2.68
CA ARG A 100 -6.60 -11.42 -2.36
C ARG A 100 -7.26 -12.35 -3.40
N PRO A 101 -8.55 -12.21 -3.75
CA PRO A 101 -9.16 -13.09 -4.75
C PRO A 101 -8.56 -12.95 -6.15
N ARG A 102 -8.03 -11.78 -6.51
CA ARG A 102 -7.38 -11.55 -7.82
C ARG A 102 -6.01 -12.24 -7.89
N VAL A 103 -5.26 -12.17 -6.79
CA VAL A 103 -3.94 -12.82 -6.65
C VAL A 103 -4.08 -14.33 -6.59
N ASP A 104 -5.08 -14.85 -5.87
CA ASP A 104 -5.34 -16.30 -5.78
C ASP A 104 -5.73 -16.91 -7.14
N GLY A 105 -6.32 -16.11 -8.03
CA GLY A 105 -6.65 -16.50 -9.40
C GLY A 105 -5.49 -16.43 -10.41
N MET A 106 -4.29 -16.03 -10.00
CA MET A 106 -3.14 -15.86 -10.91
C MET A 106 -2.52 -17.19 -11.32
N SER A 107 -2.25 -17.35 -12.62
CA SER A 107 -1.51 -18.50 -13.14
C SER A 107 0.01 -18.38 -12.96
N ASN A 108 0.56 -17.16 -12.89
CA ASN A 108 1.99 -16.94 -12.68
C ASN A 108 2.37 -17.13 -11.20
N ALA A 109 2.88 -18.32 -10.87
CA ALA A 109 3.20 -18.70 -9.50
C ALA A 109 4.29 -17.84 -8.83
N ARG A 110 5.25 -17.28 -9.59
CA ARG A 110 6.34 -16.44 -9.02
C ARG A 110 5.75 -15.14 -8.49
N HIS A 111 5.01 -14.40 -9.32
CA HIS A 111 4.42 -13.14 -8.90
C HIS A 111 3.25 -13.36 -7.93
N ALA A 112 2.46 -14.41 -8.08
CA ALA A 112 1.40 -14.73 -7.12
C ALA A 112 1.95 -14.88 -5.69
N LYS A 113 3.04 -15.64 -5.51
CA LYS A 113 3.69 -15.81 -4.19
C LYS A 113 4.24 -14.50 -3.64
N MET A 114 4.88 -13.68 -4.48
CA MET A 114 5.35 -12.36 -4.07
C MET A 114 4.18 -11.49 -3.57
N LEU A 115 3.08 -11.43 -4.32
CA LEU A 115 1.91 -10.62 -3.97
C LEU A 115 1.18 -11.17 -2.73
N GLN A 116 1.15 -12.49 -2.52
CA GLN A 116 0.63 -13.10 -1.29
C GLN A 116 1.41 -12.64 -0.06
N VAL A 117 2.75 -12.56 -0.14
CA VAL A 117 3.58 -12.00 0.95
C VAL A 117 3.25 -10.53 1.22
N ILE A 118 2.93 -9.74 0.19
CA ILE A 118 2.53 -8.34 0.36
C ILE A 118 1.17 -8.22 1.04
N LEU A 119 0.24 -9.13 0.74
CA LEU A 119 -1.12 -9.12 1.29
C LEU A 119 -1.22 -9.65 2.73
N GLY A 120 -0.24 -10.41 3.19
CA GLY A 120 -0.25 -11.08 4.50
C GLY A 120 -0.98 -12.42 4.46
#